data_AF-A0ABD5M7Y3-F1
#
_entry.id   AF-A0ABD5M7Y3-F1
#
_cell.length_a   1.000
_cell.length_b   1.000
_cell.length_c   1.000
_cell.angle_alpha   90.00
_cell.angle_beta   90.00
_cell.angle_gamma   90.00
#
_symmetry.space_group_name_H-M   'P 1'
#
loop_
_entity.id
_entity.type
_entity.pdbx_description
1 polymer ?
#
loop_
_entity_poly.entity_id
_entity_poly.type
_entity_poly.pdbx_seq_one_letter_code
_entity_poly.pdbx_strand_id
1 'polypeptide(L)'
;MGIDWPLRDLFRRYWIRVRNKLILANNRRRNWIRIEKEGHLPKIVVHETHETKVKWTGRVLTLIGVITSIISIRSPFGIGLSIGLIIIEQILERIVLSITSAFVHPLPEKWDNSTWEGNLYVGTPSGWSIGVIFSEKEMAEAFFETLYKWNNGESTDREENIICSFVDRGDTYTTIILPSPQREPAKAAAKEIEQEQIEQGKIRDHHQLLFQIVFYKNFPNPPDAHFREFKNRYSGDGLTLFPVLMTESVRRAGPANGLPPGLQLIDDIPEIELENITISELSDLDENDVEYQFIRLALEEIELEH
;
A
#
# COMPACT_ATOMS: atom_id res chain seq x y z
N MET A 1 0.20 -20.03 48.34
CA MET A 1 1.08 -18.84 48.23
C MET A 1 1.85 -18.95 46.92
N GLY A 2 1.26 -18.45 45.83
CA GLY A 2 1.95 -18.32 44.55
C GLY A 2 2.76 -17.04 44.59
N ILE A 3 4.09 -17.15 44.48
CA ILE A 3 4.96 -15.99 44.35
C ILE A 3 4.80 -15.51 42.92
N ASP A 4 3.93 -14.52 42.73
CA ASP A 4 3.82 -13.78 41.47
C ASP A 4 5.08 -12.93 41.32
N TRP A 5 5.93 -13.26 40.33
CA TRP A 5 7.22 -12.60 40.13
C TRP A 5 7.07 -11.41 39.17
N PRO A 6 7.05 -10.15 39.65
CA PRO A 6 7.04 -8.95 38.80
C PRO A 6 8.27 -8.85 37.87
N LEU A 7 9.33 -9.59 38.17
CA LEU A 7 10.51 -9.70 37.32
C LEU A 7 10.23 -10.40 35.99
N ARG A 8 9.28 -11.34 35.93
CA ARG A 8 8.96 -12.05 34.67
C ARG A 8 8.39 -11.10 33.61
N ASP A 9 7.57 -10.13 34.04
CA ASP A 9 6.99 -9.14 33.16
C ASP A 9 8.01 -8.06 32.74
N LEU A 10 8.90 -7.66 33.66
CA LEU A 10 10.04 -6.77 33.34
C LEU A 10 11.01 -7.41 32.33
N PHE A 11 11.36 -8.69 32.51
CA PHE A 11 12.20 -9.42 31.56
C PHE A 11 11.51 -9.58 30.20
N ARG A 12 10.20 -9.86 30.18
CA ARG A 12 9.42 -9.95 28.94
C ARG A 12 9.42 -8.62 28.18
N ARG A 13 9.16 -7.50 28.85
CA ARG A 13 9.20 -6.15 28.24
C ARG A 13 10.59 -5.79 27.74
N TYR A 14 11.64 -6.10 28.51
CA TYR A 14 13.02 -5.85 28.09
C TYR A 14 13.41 -6.70 26.87
N TRP A 15 13.07 -7.98 26.88
CA TRP A 15 13.32 -8.90 25.77
C TRP A 15 12.60 -8.46 24.50
N ILE A 16 11.34 -8.03 24.59
CA ILE A 16 10.58 -7.48 23.44
C ILE A 16 11.30 -6.27 22.85
N ARG A 17 11.80 -5.33 23.67
CA ARG A 17 12.57 -4.16 23.17
C ARG A 17 13.86 -4.56 22.48
N VAL A 18 14.64 -5.48 23.05
CA VAL A 18 15.90 -5.96 22.46
C VAL A 18 15.63 -6.70 21.15
N ARG A 19 14.64 -7.60 21.14
CA ARG A 19 14.19 -8.32 19.95
C ARG A 19 13.76 -7.35 18.85
N ASN A 20 12.90 -6.38 19.15
CA ASN A 20 12.43 -5.41 18.17
C ASN A 20 13.60 -4.56 17.62
N LYS A 21 14.56 -4.14 18.47
CA LYS A 21 15.78 -3.47 18.00
C LYS A 21 16.63 -4.33 17.08
N LEU A 22 16.81 -5.62 17.40
CA LEU A 22 17.56 -6.56 16.57
C LEU A 22 16.85 -6.81 15.23
N ILE A 23 15.52 -6.99 15.24
CA ILE A 23 14.70 -7.11 14.03
C ILE A 23 14.84 -5.86 13.16
N LEU A 24 14.72 -4.67 13.74
CA LEU A 24 14.88 -3.40 13.01
C LEU A 24 16.29 -3.24 12.44
N ALA A 25 17.33 -3.59 13.20
CA ALA A 25 18.72 -3.55 12.73
C ALA A 25 18.95 -4.55 11.58
N ASN A 26 18.39 -5.76 11.69
CA ASN A 26 18.47 -6.76 10.64
C ASN A 26 17.71 -6.33 9.37
N ASN A 27 16.52 -5.75 9.53
CA ASN A 27 15.71 -5.22 8.42
C ASN A 27 16.44 -4.06 7.72
N ARG A 28 17.07 -3.14 8.47
CA ARG A 28 17.93 -2.09 7.90
C ARG A 28 19.10 -2.66 7.11
N ARG A 29 19.81 -3.66 7.65
CA ARG A 29 20.92 -4.32 6.95
C ARG A 29 20.46 -5.01 5.67
N ARG A 30 19.33 -5.72 5.73
CA ARG A 30 18.72 -6.41 4.58
C ARG A 30 18.21 -5.43 3.52
N ASN A 31 17.92 -4.18 3.87
CA ASN A 31 17.63 -3.13 2.88
C ASN A 31 18.89 -2.57 2.22
N TRP A 32 20.08 -2.72 2.83
CA TRP A 32 21.33 -2.23 2.22
C TRP A 32 22.00 -3.27 1.33
N ILE A 33 21.96 -4.55 1.72
CA ILE A 33 22.57 -5.66 0.99
C ILE A 33 21.62 -6.85 1.03
N ARG A 34 21.17 -7.29 -0.15
CA ARG A 34 20.42 -8.54 -0.33
C ARG A 34 21.27 -9.53 -1.13
N ILE A 35 21.26 -10.78 -0.69
CA ILE A 35 21.89 -11.86 -1.42
C ILE A 35 20.76 -12.69 -1.99
N GLU A 36 20.65 -12.69 -3.31
CA GLU A 36 19.66 -13.46 -4.05
C GLU A 36 20.35 -14.62 -4.75
N LYS A 37 19.66 -15.75 -4.85
CA LYS A 37 20.22 -16.92 -5.54
C LYS A 37 19.71 -16.93 -6.98
N GLU A 38 20.59 -16.60 -7.92
CA GLU A 38 20.30 -16.67 -9.35
C GLU A 38 21.10 -17.83 -9.97
N GLY A 39 20.46 -18.99 -10.09
CA GLY A 39 21.12 -20.22 -10.52
C GLY A 39 22.12 -20.78 -9.48
N HIS A 40 23.36 -21.02 -9.90
CA HIS A 40 24.41 -21.63 -9.07
C HIS A 40 25.30 -20.62 -8.33
N LEU A 41 25.18 -19.32 -8.60
CA LEU A 41 26.04 -18.29 -8.01
C LEU A 41 25.19 -17.20 -7.35
N PRO A 42 25.61 -16.66 -6.19
CA PRO A 42 24.87 -15.62 -5.50
C PRO A 42 24.95 -14.28 -6.27
N LYS A 43 23.81 -13.61 -6.44
CA LYS A 43 23.67 -12.22 -6.89
C LYS A 43 23.65 -11.34 -5.65
N ILE A 44 24.45 -10.29 -5.63
CA ILE A 44 24.49 -9.35 -4.50
C ILE A 44 23.82 -8.06 -4.95
N VAL A 45 22.65 -7.77 -4.40
CA VAL A 45 21.92 -6.54 -4.64
C VAL A 45 22.30 -5.53 -3.55
N VAL A 46 22.79 -4.37 -3.96
CA VAL A 46 23.30 -3.31 -3.09
C VAL A 46 22.54 -2.02 -3.35
N HIS A 47 22.13 -1.35 -2.28
CA HIS A 47 21.44 -0.06 -2.39
C HIS A 47 22.31 1.00 -3.09
N GLU A 48 21.71 1.83 -3.95
CA GLU A 48 22.36 2.88 -4.75
C GLU A 48 23.32 3.80 -3.96
N THR A 49 23.03 4.07 -2.68
CA THR A 49 23.87 4.88 -1.80
C THR A 49 25.30 4.34 -1.63
N HIS A 50 25.53 3.06 -1.96
CA HIS A 50 26.84 2.41 -1.89
C HIS A 50 27.52 2.30 -3.26
N GLU A 51 26.92 2.81 -4.34
CA GLU A 51 27.48 2.77 -5.71
C GLU A 51 28.93 3.25 -5.75
N THR A 52 29.20 4.42 -5.15
CA THR A 52 30.55 4.99 -5.11
C THR A 52 31.54 4.05 -4.41
N LYS A 53 31.13 3.41 -3.32
CA LYS A 53 31.96 2.46 -2.57
C LYS A 53 32.22 1.19 -3.36
N VAL A 54 31.22 0.67 -4.08
CA VAL A 54 31.36 -0.51 -4.94
C VAL A 54 32.33 -0.19 -6.09
N LYS A 55 32.14 0.94 -6.78
CA LYS A 55 33.03 1.40 -7.86
C LYS A 55 34.48 1.57 -7.39
N TRP A 56 34.70 2.18 -6.21
CA TRP A 56 36.03 2.32 -5.65
C TRP A 56 36.65 1.00 -5.21
N THR A 57 35.86 0.09 -4.61
CA THR A 57 36.31 -1.25 -4.25
C THR A 57 36.83 -1.99 -5.48
N GLY A 58 36.10 -1.93 -6.60
CA GLY A 58 36.56 -2.51 -7.87
C GLY A 58 37.88 -1.92 -8.35
N ARG A 59 38.01 -0.58 -8.37
CA ARG A 59 39.26 0.10 -8.77
C ARG A 59 40.45 -0.26 -7.89
N VAL A 60 40.25 -0.32 -6.57
CA VAL A 60 41.29 -0.72 -5.61
C VAL A 60 41.67 -2.18 -5.83
N LEU A 61 40.70 -3.06 -6.09
CA LEU A 61 40.97 -4.46 -6.37
C LEU A 61 41.79 -4.64 -7.66
N THR A 62 41.47 -3.91 -8.72
CA THR A 62 42.26 -3.90 -9.96
C THR A 62 43.68 -3.42 -9.69
N LEU A 63 43.85 -2.34 -8.91
CA LEU A 63 45.18 -1.83 -8.54
C LEU A 63 45.98 -2.87 -7.75
N ILE A 64 45.35 -3.52 -6.76
CA ILE A 64 45.97 -4.61 -6.00
C ILE A 64 46.40 -5.71 -6.95
N GLY A 65 45.53 -6.13 -7.89
CA GLY A 65 45.83 -7.16 -8.89
C GLY A 65 47.03 -6.83 -9.78
N VAL A 66 47.17 -5.56 -10.20
CA VAL A 66 48.32 -5.08 -10.96
C VAL A 66 49.60 -5.15 -10.10
N ILE A 67 49.56 -4.67 -8.86
CA ILE A 67 50.71 -4.68 -7.94
C ILE A 67 51.14 -6.13 -7.64
N THR A 68 50.19 -7.01 -7.35
CA THR A 68 50.49 -8.42 -7.07
C THR A 68 51.01 -9.15 -8.28
N SER A 69 50.52 -8.85 -9.50
CA SER A 69 51.09 -9.41 -10.74
C SER A 69 52.58 -9.10 -10.86
N ILE A 70 53.00 -7.87 -10.56
CA ILE A 70 54.41 -7.45 -10.61
C ILE A 70 55.26 -8.20 -9.57
N ILE A 71 54.74 -8.38 -8.35
CA ILE A 71 55.48 -9.01 -7.24
C ILE A 71 55.53 -10.54 -7.39
N SER A 72 54.49 -11.16 -7.93
CA SER A 72 54.34 -12.62 -8.01
C SER A 72 55.17 -13.30 -9.10
N ILE A 73 55.85 -12.55 -9.97
CA ILE A 73 56.72 -13.09 -11.05
C ILE A 73 57.77 -14.09 -10.53
N ARG A 74 58.12 -14.04 -9.23
CA ARG A 74 59.16 -14.89 -8.63
C ARG A 74 58.67 -15.95 -7.62
N SER A 75 57.37 -16.08 -7.39
CA SER A 75 56.86 -16.85 -6.23
C SER A 75 55.68 -17.77 -6.57
N PRO A 76 55.67 -19.04 -6.12
CA PRO A 76 54.57 -19.99 -6.34
C PRO A 76 53.25 -19.55 -5.67
N PHE A 77 53.29 -18.59 -4.74
CA PHE A 77 52.08 -17.98 -4.16
C PHE A 77 51.24 -17.19 -5.16
N GLY A 78 51.78 -16.86 -6.34
CA GLY A 78 51.08 -16.08 -7.37
C GLY A 78 49.84 -16.76 -7.95
N ILE A 79 49.83 -18.10 -8.08
CA ILE A 79 48.70 -18.82 -8.68
C ILE A 79 47.46 -18.73 -7.79
N GLY A 80 47.61 -19.00 -6.49
CA GLY A 80 46.49 -18.93 -5.54
C GLY A 80 45.92 -17.52 -5.42
N LEU A 81 46.78 -16.51 -5.47
CA LEU A 81 46.39 -15.11 -5.42
C LEU A 81 45.62 -14.66 -6.67
N SER A 82 46.08 -15.05 -7.86
CA SER A 82 45.35 -14.78 -9.11
C SER A 82 43.98 -15.45 -9.15
N ILE A 83 43.88 -16.72 -8.70
CA ILE A 83 42.59 -17.41 -8.57
C ILE A 83 41.67 -16.64 -7.60
N GLY A 84 42.19 -16.21 -6.45
CA GLY A 84 41.43 -15.41 -5.49
C GLY A 84 40.93 -14.09 -6.08
N LEU A 85 41.77 -13.37 -6.81
CA LEU A 85 41.38 -12.12 -7.47
C LEU A 85 40.31 -12.33 -8.53
N ILE A 86 40.42 -13.38 -9.36
CA ILE A 86 39.40 -13.74 -10.35
C ILE A 86 38.06 -14.04 -9.66
N ILE A 87 38.07 -14.78 -8.54
CA ILE A 87 36.85 -15.06 -7.78
C ILE A 87 36.21 -13.77 -7.25
N ILE A 88 37.01 -12.85 -6.71
CA ILE A 88 36.49 -11.58 -6.20
C ILE A 88 35.96 -10.72 -7.34
N GLU A 89 36.65 -10.65 -8.49
CA GLU A 89 36.20 -9.93 -9.68
C GLU A 89 34.86 -10.47 -10.19
N GLN A 90 34.71 -11.79 -10.29
CA GLN A 90 33.45 -12.45 -10.64
C GLN A 90 32.31 -12.13 -9.67
N ILE A 91 32.60 -11.95 -8.38
CA ILE A 91 31.61 -11.50 -7.39
C ILE A 91 31.26 -10.03 -7.59
N LEU A 92 32.23 -9.16 -7.84
CA LEU A 92 32.01 -7.73 -8.07
C LEU A 92 31.20 -7.46 -9.33
N GLU A 93 31.43 -8.20 -10.43
CA GLU A 93 30.63 -8.12 -11.67
C GLU A 93 29.16 -8.51 -11.48
N ARG A 94 28.88 -9.29 -10.43
CA ARG A 94 27.52 -9.72 -10.05
C ARG A 94 26.87 -8.81 -9.00
N ILE A 95 27.54 -7.73 -8.60
CA ILE A 95 26.90 -6.70 -7.77
C ILE A 95 25.92 -5.92 -8.63
N VAL A 96 24.65 -5.93 -8.23
CA VAL A 96 23.57 -5.18 -8.84
C VAL A 96 23.20 -4.02 -7.94
N LEU A 97 23.06 -2.83 -8.51
CA LEU A 97 22.54 -1.69 -7.80
C LEU A 97 21.01 -1.74 -7.80
N SER A 98 20.43 -1.60 -6.61
CA SER A 98 18.99 -1.43 -6.42
C SER A 98 18.68 0.04 -6.22
N ILE A 99 17.72 0.52 -7.01
CA ILE A 99 17.18 1.88 -6.95
C ILE A 99 15.80 1.81 -6.31
N THR A 100 15.53 2.75 -5.41
CA THR A 100 14.21 2.88 -4.79
C THR A 100 13.57 4.17 -5.26
N SER A 101 12.39 4.07 -5.88
CA SER A 101 11.56 5.22 -6.22
C SER A 101 10.34 5.28 -5.29
N ALA A 102 9.70 6.44 -5.24
CA ALA A 102 8.43 6.62 -4.53
C ALA A 102 7.41 7.19 -5.49
N PHE A 103 6.24 6.56 -5.55
CA PHE A 103 5.07 7.07 -6.25
C PHE A 103 3.98 7.37 -5.24
N VAL A 104 3.46 8.59 -5.29
CA VAL A 104 2.44 9.07 -4.39
C VAL A 104 1.16 9.22 -5.19
N HIS A 105 0.14 8.44 -4.86
CA HIS A 105 -1.18 8.63 -5.46
C HIS A 105 -1.74 10.01 -5.10
N PRO A 106 -2.61 10.60 -5.94
CA PRO A 106 -3.29 11.84 -5.60
C PRO A 106 -3.92 11.76 -4.22
N LEU A 107 -3.62 12.74 -3.38
CA LEU A 107 -4.15 12.86 -2.02
C LEU A 107 -5.29 13.87 -2.02
N PRO A 108 -6.30 13.73 -1.14
CA PRO A 108 -7.31 14.75 -0.96
C PRO A 108 -6.67 16.01 -0.37
N GLU A 109 -7.11 17.18 -0.80
CA GLU A 109 -6.62 18.44 -0.25
C GLU A 109 -6.96 18.58 1.24
N LYS A 110 -8.11 18.01 1.64
CA LYS A 110 -8.60 17.94 3.01
C LYS A 110 -9.33 16.62 3.21
N TRP A 111 -9.17 16.04 4.39
CA TRP A 111 -9.93 14.85 4.77
C TRP A 111 -10.16 14.85 6.27
N ASP A 112 -11.43 14.71 6.65
CA ASP A 112 -11.85 14.38 8.01
C ASP A 112 -12.89 13.27 7.95
N ASN A 113 -12.50 12.08 8.43
CA ASN A 113 -13.36 10.90 8.46
C ASN A 113 -14.63 11.09 9.32
N SER A 114 -14.64 12.06 10.24
CA SER A 114 -15.81 12.36 11.05
C SER A 114 -16.98 12.87 10.20
N THR A 115 -16.68 13.53 9.07
CA THR A 115 -17.68 14.14 8.19
C THR A 115 -18.41 13.17 7.28
N TRP A 116 -17.85 11.97 7.02
CA TRP A 116 -18.51 10.93 6.23
C TRP A 116 -19.60 10.23 7.05
N GLU A 117 -20.82 10.73 7.09
CA GLU A 117 -21.87 10.28 8.02
C GLU A 117 -22.45 8.89 7.70
N GLY A 118 -22.45 8.48 6.43
CA GLY A 118 -23.13 7.25 6.01
C GLY A 118 -23.10 6.99 4.52
N ASN A 119 -23.73 5.89 4.13
CA ASN A 119 -23.98 5.52 2.75
C ASN A 119 -25.49 5.34 2.52
N LEU A 120 -26.00 5.95 1.47
CA LEU A 120 -27.36 5.81 0.97
C LEU A 120 -27.38 4.80 -0.17
N TYR A 121 -28.13 3.71 -0.05
CA TYR A 121 -28.21 2.69 -1.10
C TYR A 121 -29.48 2.87 -1.92
N VAL A 122 -29.34 3.06 -3.23
CA VAL A 122 -30.46 3.27 -4.16
C VAL A 122 -30.43 2.19 -5.24
N GLY A 123 -31.47 1.37 -5.29
CA GLY A 123 -31.67 0.45 -6.41
C GLY A 123 -32.31 1.18 -7.58
N THR A 124 -31.72 1.08 -8.77
CA THR A 124 -32.25 1.62 -10.02
C THR A 124 -32.54 0.49 -11.00
N PRO A 125 -33.35 0.70 -12.04
CA PRO A 125 -33.55 -0.30 -13.10
C PRO A 125 -32.25 -0.70 -13.84
N SER A 126 -31.25 0.19 -13.84
CA SER A 126 -29.96 0.03 -14.51
C SER A 126 -28.83 -0.52 -13.63
N GLY A 127 -29.07 -0.71 -12.33
CA GLY A 127 -28.04 -1.13 -11.37
C GLY A 127 -28.23 -0.51 -10.00
N TRP A 128 -27.16 -0.45 -9.21
CA TRP A 128 -27.18 0.15 -7.89
C TRP A 128 -26.41 1.47 -7.87
N SER A 129 -26.83 2.40 -7.02
CA SER A 129 -26.11 3.65 -6.77
C SER A 129 -25.94 3.83 -5.27
N ILE A 130 -24.77 4.35 -4.86
CA ILE A 130 -24.47 4.67 -3.47
C ILE A 130 -24.21 6.16 -3.32
N GLY A 131 -25.07 6.80 -2.54
CA GLY A 131 -24.88 8.17 -2.09
C GLY A 131 -23.91 8.18 -0.91
N VAL A 132 -22.73 8.75 -1.08
CA VAL A 132 -21.77 8.94 0.02
C VAL A 132 -22.17 10.20 0.77
N ILE A 133 -22.60 10.05 2.02
CA ILE A 133 -23.21 11.12 2.80
C ILE A 133 -22.13 11.85 3.58
N PHE A 134 -22.00 13.15 3.35
CA PHE A 134 -21.10 14.04 4.08
C PHE A 134 -21.88 15.10 4.86
N SER A 135 -21.37 15.52 6.02
CA SER A 135 -21.91 16.68 6.75
C SER A 135 -21.34 18.02 6.27
N GLU A 136 -20.23 18.00 5.52
CA GLU A 136 -19.58 19.18 4.95
C GLU A 136 -19.43 19.02 3.43
N LYS A 137 -19.79 20.06 2.67
CA LYS A 137 -19.71 20.02 1.20
C LYS A 137 -18.26 19.95 0.74
N GLU A 138 -17.37 20.70 1.38
CA GLU A 138 -15.95 20.78 1.05
C GLU A 138 -15.25 19.40 1.19
N MET A 139 -15.70 18.57 2.14
CA MET A 139 -15.18 17.20 2.28
C MET A 139 -15.68 16.28 1.16
N ALA A 140 -16.95 16.41 0.76
CA ALA A 140 -17.49 15.68 -0.39
C ALA A 140 -16.75 16.07 -1.68
N GLU A 141 -16.51 17.37 -1.91
CA GLU A 141 -15.74 17.88 -3.05
C GLU A 141 -14.32 17.28 -3.06
N ALA A 142 -13.59 17.38 -1.95
CA ALA A 142 -12.22 16.85 -1.86
C ALA A 142 -12.16 15.33 -2.07
N PHE A 143 -13.14 14.59 -1.56
CA PHE A 143 -13.23 13.14 -1.73
C PHE A 143 -13.48 12.76 -3.19
N PHE A 144 -14.53 13.30 -3.82
CA PHE A 144 -14.88 12.97 -5.21
C PHE A 144 -13.86 13.50 -6.21
N GLU A 145 -13.26 14.67 -5.98
CA GLU A 145 -12.15 15.16 -6.81
C GLU A 145 -10.94 14.22 -6.72
N THR A 146 -10.69 13.63 -5.55
CA THR A 146 -9.63 12.63 -5.38
C THR A 146 -9.93 11.35 -6.15
N LEU A 147 -11.17 10.86 -6.11
CA LEU A 147 -11.59 9.71 -6.91
C LEU A 147 -11.46 10.01 -8.41
N TYR A 148 -11.87 11.20 -8.86
CA TYR A 148 -11.73 11.63 -10.25
C TYR A 148 -10.25 11.68 -10.67
N LYS A 149 -9.35 12.19 -9.81
CA LYS A 149 -7.88 12.13 -10.04
C LYS A 149 -7.35 10.69 -10.02
N TRP A 150 -7.97 9.79 -9.24
CA TRP A 150 -7.63 8.37 -9.29
C TRP A 150 -8.08 7.71 -10.59
N ASN A 151 -9.19 8.15 -11.18
CA ASN A 151 -9.68 7.65 -12.44
C ASN A 151 -9.24 8.49 -13.65
N ASN A 152 -8.05 9.10 -13.60
CA ASN A 152 -7.46 9.86 -14.72
C ASN A 152 -8.34 11.01 -15.28
N GLY A 153 -9.27 11.54 -14.48
CA GLY A 153 -10.23 12.54 -14.92
C GLY A 153 -11.41 11.96 -15.71
N GLU A 154 -11.75 10.70 -15.52
CA GLU A 154 -12.94 10.08 -16.11
C GLU A 154 -14.00 9.81 -15.03
N SER A 155 -15.27 9.91 -15.43
CA SER A 155 -16.41 9.63 -14.54
C SER A 155 -16.74 8.14 -14.43
N THR A 156 -16.31 7.32 -15.40
CA THR A 156 -16.54 5.87 -15.40
C THR A 156 -15.21 5.16 -15.27
N ASP A 157 -15.07 4.32 -14.24
CA ASP A 157 -13.86 3.58 -13.92
C ASP A 157 -13.81 2.23 -14.65
N ARG A 158 -13.45 2.28 -15.94
CA ARG A 158 -13.34 1.11 -16.80
C ARG A 158 -12.04 0.33 -16.62
N GLU A 159 -11.04 0.95 -16.01
CA GLU A 159 -9.71 0.36 -15.83
C GLU A 159 -9.51 -0.18 -14.41
N GLU A 160 -10.57 -0.19 -13.59
CA GLU A 160 -10.54 -0.60 -12.18
C GLU A 160 -9.46 0.17 -11.39
N ASN A 161 -9.36 1.47 -11.66
CA ASN A 161 -8.45 2.38 -11.00
C ASN A 161 -8.83 2.61 -9.52
N ILE A 162 -10.09 2.42 -9.16
CA ILE A 162 -10.63 2.61 -7.81
C ILE A 162 -11.16 1.27 -7.31
N ILE A 163 -10.67 0.83 -6.15
CA ILE A 163 -11.22 -0.32 -5.44
C ILE A 163 -12.21 0.21 -4.42
N CYS A 164 -13.46 -0.23 -4.51
CA CYS A 164 -14.49 0.01 -3.51
C CYS A 164 -14.98 -1.34 -2.96
N SER A 165 -14.79 -1.55 -1.66
CA SER A 165 -15.07 -2.82 -1.00
C SER A 165 -15.94 -2.62 0.24
N PHE A 166 -16.88 -3.55 0.46
CA PHE A 166 -17.71 -3.63 1.64
C PHE A 166 -17.44 -4.92 2.40
N VAL A 167 -16.95 -4.82 3.63
CA VAL A 167 -16.64 -6.00 4.46
C VAL A 167 -17.66 -6.11 5.58
N ASP A 168 -18.46 -7.18 5.53
CA ASP A 168 -19.48 -7.50 6.54
C ASP A 168 -18.87 -8.22 7.74
N ARG A 169 -19.21 -7.73 8.94
CA ARG A 169 -18.75 -8.26 10.23
C ARG A 169 -19.92 -8.70 11.12
N GLY A 170 -21.12 -8.80 10.56
CA GLY A 170 -22.33 -9.23 11.26
C GLY A 170 -23.10 -8.07 11.87
N ASP A 171 -22.58 -7.43 12.93
CA ASP A 171 -23.23 -6.30 13.60
C ASP A 171 -22.83 -4.92 13.03
N THR A 172 -21.77 -4.91 12.25
CA THR A 172 -21.16 -3.75 11.60
C THR A 172 -20.70 -4.14 10.20
N TYR A 173 -20.48 -3.15 9.35
CA TYR A 173 -19.79 -3.33 8.08
C TYR A 173 -18.78 -2.20 7.87
N THR A 174 -17.72 -2.48 7.13
CA THR A 174 -16.70 -1.48 6.77
C THR A 174 -16.84 -1.15 5.29
N THR A 175 -16.91 0.14 4.96
CA THR A 175 -16.69 0.60 3.57
C THR A 175 -15.24 1.01 3.42
N ILE A 176 -14.58 0.53 2.38
CA ILE A 176 -13.17 0.79 2.07
C ILE A 176 -13.10 1.27 0.63
N ILE A 177 -12.48 2.43 0.39
CA ILE A 177 -12.26 3.00 -0.94
C ILE A 177 -10.79 3.41 -1.05
N LEU A 178 -10.08 2.86 -2.02
CA LEU A 178 -8.64 3.10 -2.22
C LEU A 178 -8.28 3.09 -3.71
N PRO A 179 -7.13 3.68 -4.12
CA PRO A 179 -6.67 3.51 -5.48
C PRO A 179 -6.16 2.08 -5.67
N SER A 180 -6.41 1.51 -6.84
CA SER A 180 -5.83 0.22 -7.21
C SER A 180 -4.29 0.32 -7.25
N PRO A 181 -3.56 -0.62 -6.62
CA PRO A 181 -2.10 -0.66 -6.74
C PRO A 181 -1.64 -1.06 -8.15
N GLN A 182 -2.54 -1.57 -9.00
CA GLN A 182 -2.26 -1.97 -10.37
C GLN A 182 -2.55 -0.87 -11.41
N ARG A 183 -2.87 0.36 -10.98
CA ARG A 183 -3.12 1.50 -11.87
C ARG A 183 -1.97 1.75 -12.86
N GLU A 184 -2.32 2.02 -14.11
CA GLU A 184 -1.32 2.28 -15.16
C GLU A 184 -0.40 3.47 -14.86
N PRO A 185 -0.86 4.62 -14.30
CA PRO A 185 0.05 5.70 -13.91
C PRO A 185 1.19 5.28 -12.97
N ALA A 186 0.91 4.41 -11.99
CA ALA A 186 1.92 3.92 -11.06
C ALA A 186 2.95 3.03 -11.78
N LYS A 187 2.47 2.10 -12.62
CA LYS A 187 3.31 1.23 -13.45
C LYS A 187 4.11 2.02 -14.48
N ALA A 188 3.52 3.04 -15.09
CA ALA A 188 4.16 3.89 -16.08
C ALA A 188 5.30 4.69 -15.44
N ALA A 189 5.06 5.29 -14.27
CA ALA A 189 6.11 5.96 -13.50
C ALA A 189 7.26 5.00 -13.12
N ALA A 190 6.94 3.74 -12.80
CA ALA A 190 7.98 2.74 -12.53
C ALA A 190 8.83 2.46 -13.78
N LYS A 191 8.19 2.25 -14.92
CA LYS A 191 8.85 1.98 -16.22
C LYS A 191 9.71 3.15 -16.68
N GLU A 192 9.24 4.39 -16.51
CA GLU A 192 9.99 5.60 -16.88
C GLU A 192 11.32 5.67 -16.11
N ILE A 193 11.27 5.47 -14.79
CA ILE A 193 12.47 5.43 -13.94
C ILE A 193 13.38 4.27 -14.34
N GLU A 194 12.82 3.10 -14.63
CA GLU A 194 13.61 1.97 -15.11
C GLU A 194 14.36 2.29 -16.41
N GLN A 195 13.67 2.95 -17.34
CA GLN A 195 14.20 3.29 -18.66
C GLN A 195 15.31 4.34 -18.58
N GLU A 196 15.11 5.43 -17.82
CA GLU A 196 16.15 6.45 -17.59
C GLU A 196 17.45 5.85 -17.03
N GLN A 197 17.32 4.87 -16.15
CA GLN A 197 18.47 4.28 -15.50
C GLN A 197 19.13 3.19 -16.36
N ILE A 198 18.38 2.49 -17.21
CA ILE A 198 18.94 1.64 -18.27
C ILE A 198 19.80 2.49 -19.21
N GLU A 199 19.30 3.66 -19.63
CA GLU A 199 20.05 4.60 -20.48
C GLU A 199 21.32 5.11 -19.81
N GLN A 200 21.29 5.31 -18.49
CA GLN A 200 22.47 5.67 -17.70
C GLN A 200 23.42 4.49 -17.41
N GLY A 201 23.08 3.27 -17.86
CA GLY A 201 23.85 2.05 -17.61
C GLY A 201 23.84 1.59 -16.15
N LYS A 202 22.79 1.94 -15.40
CA LYS A 202 22.73 1.85 -13.93
C LYS A 202 21.85 0.71 -13.38
N ILE A 203 20.85 0.19 -14.10
CA ILE A 203 19.89 -0.77 -13.50
C ILE A 203 20.16 -2.25 -13.80
N ARG A 204 19.96 -3.06 -12.74
CA ARG A 204 19.54 -4.48 -12.79
C ARG A 204 18.45 -4.84 -11.75
N ASP A 205 17.99 -3.91 -10.89
CA ASP A 205 16.86 -4.11 -9.95
C ASP A 205 16.22 -2.76 -9.51
N HIS A 206 14.90 -2.66 -9.54
CA HIS A 206 14.12 -1.45 -9.19
C HIS A 206 13.02 -1.79 -8.17
N HIS A 207 12.88 -0.95 -7.15
CA HIS A 207 11.81 -1.05 -6.17
C HIS A 207 11.03 0.25 -6.12
N GLN A 208 9.76 0.21 -6.51
CA GLN A 208 8.86 1.33 -6.34
C GLN A 208 8.10 1.20 -5.02
N LEU A 209 8.16 2.25 -4.20
CA LEU A 209 7.33 2.42 -3.02
C LEU A 209 6.05 3.14 -3.41
N LEU A 210 4.90 2.51 -3.16
CA LEU A 210 3.59 3.11 -3.39
C LEU A 210 3.08 3.74 -2.10
N PHE A 211 2.77 5.03 -2.16
CA PHE A 211 2.09 5.77 -1.10
C PHE A 211 0.66 6.03 -1.53
N GLN A 212 -0.28 5.46 -0.79
CA GLN A 212 -1.71 5.54 -1.06
C GLN A 212 -2.48 5.96 0.19
N ILE A 213 -3.59 6.67 -0.01
CA ILE A 213 -4.60 6.91 1.02
C ILE A 213 -5.70 5.87 0.86
N VAL A 214 -6.22 5.43 2.00
CA VAL A 214 -7.39 4.58 2.08
C VAL A 214 -8.47 5.32 2.84
N PHE A 215 -9.60 5.53 2.18
CA PHE A 215 -10.81 6.01 2.83
C PHE A 215 -11.53 4.82 3.43
N TYR A 216 -11.76 4.83 4.73
CA TYR A 216 -12.52 3.76 5.37
C TYR A 216 -13.39 4.29 6.50
N LYS A 217 -14.56 3.65 6.67
CA LYS A 217 -15.43 3.90 7.81
C LYS A 217 -16.24 2.67 8.18
N ASN A 218 -16.39 2.49 9.50
CA ASN A 218 -17.24 1.47 10.09
C ASN A 218 -18.65 2.02 10.27
N PHE A 219 -19.64 1.27 9.80
CA PHE A 219 -21.04 1.60 9.93
C PHE A 219 -21.80 0.51 10.69
N PRO A 220 -22.82 0.85 11.49
CA PRO A 220 -23.71 -0.13 12.09
C PRO A 220 -24.42 -0.96 11.02
N ASN A 221 -24.55 -2.27 11.27
CA ASN A 221 -25.25 -3.22 10.40
C ASN A 221 -26.38 -3.97 11.13
N PRO A 222 -27.35 -3.28 11.77
CA PRO A 222 -28.48 -3.94 12.39
C PRO A 222 -29.28 -4.80 11.38
N PRO A 223 -30.12 -5.76 11.84
CA PRO A 223 -30.86 -6.67 10.96
C PRO A 223 -31.73 -6.01 9.88
N ASP A 224 -32.16 -4.78 10.10
CA ASP A 224 -32.98 -3.94 9.21
C ASP A 224 -32.17 -2.91 8.41
N ALA A 225 -30.83 -2.95 8.46
CA ALA A 225 -29.98 -2.02 7.74
C ALA A 225 -30.13 -2.13 6.21
N HIS A 226 -30.19 -0.99 5.54
CA HIS A 226 -30.23 -0.91 4.07
C HIS A 226 -29.03 -1.58 3.40
N PHE A 227 -27.87 -1.62 4.07
CA PHE A 227 -26.70 -2.35 3.58
C PHE A 227 -26.98 -3.86 3.38
N ARG A 228 -27.78 -4.50 4.25
CA ARG A 228 -28.14 -5.92 4.07
C ARG A 228 -29.01 -6.14 2.85
N GLU A 229 -29.94 -5.23 2.59
CA GLU A 229 -30.76 -5.29 1.38
C GLU A 229 -29.90 -5.10 0.12
N PHE A 230 -28.97 -4.14 0.15
CA PHE A 230 -27.98 -3.94 -0.91
C PHE A 230 -27.12 -5.21 -1.13
N LYS A 231 -26.46 -5.72 -0.08
CA LYS A 231 -25.62 -6.94 -0.12
C LYS A 231 -26.36 -8.12 -0.76
N ASN A 232 -27.63 -8.33 -0.40
CA ASN A 232 -28.41 -9.47 -0.87
C ASN A 232 -28.93 -9.33 -2.32
N ARG A 233 -28.99 -8.10 -2.86
CA ARG A 233 -29.57 -7.83 -4.18
C ARG A 233 -28.57 -7.34 -5.22
N TYR A 234 -27.38 -6.94 -4.80
CA TYR A 234 -26.31 -6.54 -5.71
C TYR A 234 -25.83 -7.76 -6.50
N SER A 235 -25.89 -7.68 -7.83
CA SER A 235 -25.53 -8.75 -8.76
C SER A 235 -24.13 -8.62 -9.36
N GLY A 236 -23.38 -7.57 -9.01
CA GLY A 236 -22.07 -7.27 -9.61
C GLY A 236 -22.14 -6.39 -10.86
N ASP A 237 -23.33 -5.98 -11.29
CA ASP A 237 -23.48 -5.00 -12.37
C ASP A 237 -23.18 -3.61 -11.80
N GLY A 238 -22.26 -2.87 -12.44
CA GLY A 238 -21.58 -1.67 -11.95
C GLY A 238 -22.39 -0.67 -11.10
N LEU A 239 -21.68 0.12 -10.32
CA LEU A 239 -22.25 0.98 -9.30
C LEU A 239 -21.86 2.45 -9.47
N THR A 240 -22.83 3.34 -9.38
CA THR A 240 -22.56 4.78 -9.32
C THR A 240 -22.40 5.28 -7.90
N LEU A 241 -21.25 5.85 -7.56
CA LEU A 241 -21.06 6.68 -6.37
C LEU A 241 -21.49 8.12 -6.67
N PHE A 242 -22.29 8.72 -5.78
CA PHE A 242 -22.69 10.11 -5.90
C PHE A 242 -22.63 10.83 -4.54
N PRO A 243 -22.37 12.15 -4.51
CA PRO A 243 -22.23 12.90 -3.29
C PRO A 243 -23.58 13.34 -2.72
N VAL A 244 -23.73 13.19 -1.41
CA VAL A 244 -24.94 13.60 -0.69
C VAL A 244 -24.56 14.47 0.51
N LEU A 245 -25.21 15.62 0.65
CA LEU A 245 -25.06 16.48 1.81
C LEU A 245 -26.13 16.18 2.86
N MET A 246 -25.67 15.90 4.08
CA MET A 246 -26.49 15.82 5.29
C MET A 246 -26.87 17.24 5.74
N THR A 247 -28.15 17.57 5.68
CA THR A 247 -28.63 18.84 6.23
C THR A 247 -29.00 18.71 7.71
N GLU A 248 -28.97 19.84 8.42
CA GLU A 248 -29.36 19.88 9.84
C GLU A 248 -30.81 19.46 10.09
N SER A 249 -31.70 19.59 9.10
CA SER A 249 -33.06 19.04 9.16
C SER A 249 -33.07 17.51 9.26
N VAL A 250 -32.18 16.82 8.54
CA VAL A 250 -32.08 15.36 8.55
C VAL A 250 -31.41 14.88 9.83
N ARG A 251 -30.34 15.55 10.25
CA ARG A 251 -29.61 15.22 11.50
C ARG A 251 -30.54 15.25 12.72
N ARG A 252 -31.53 16.13 12.74
CA ARG A 252 -32.55 16.21 13.80
C ARG A 252 -33.73 15.24 13.65
N ALA A 253 -34.05 14.83 12.42
CA ALA A 253 -35.20 13.96 12.15
C ALA A 253 -34.93 12.49 12.50
N GLY A 254 -33.66 12.08 12.61
CA GLY A 254 -33.26 10.69 12.84
C GLY A 254 -33.42 9.82 11.59
N PRO A 255 -32.98 8.55 11.64
CA PRO A 255 -33.06 7.65 10.49
C PRO A 255 -34.52 7.41 10.12
N ALA A 256 -34.89 7.78 8.90
CA ALA A 256 -36.19 7.50 8.32
C ALA A 256 -36.08 6.38 7.28
N ASN A 257 -37.13 5.60 7.09
CA ASN A 257 -37.24 4.67 5.98
C ASN A 257 -37.45 5.46 4.68
N GLY A 258 -36.48 5.43 3.76
CA GLY A 258 -36.47 6.20 2.51
C GLY A 258 -35.49 7.39 2.54
N LEU A 259 -35.33 8.10 1.42
CA LEU A 259 -34.54 9.34 1.38
C LEU A 259 -35.13 10.33 2.40
N PRO A 260 -34.44 10.62 3.52
CA PRO A 260 -34.94 11.54 4.52
C PRO A 260 -35.19 12.91 3.87
N PRO A 261 -36.33 13.57 4.17
CA PRO A 261 -36.59 14.91 3.68
C PRO A 261 -35.46 15.84 4.15
N GLY A 262 -34.71 16.37 3.18
CA GLY A 262 -33.57 17.26 3.44
C GLY A 262 -32.20 16.70 3.07
N LEU A 263 -32.06 15.47 2.57
CA LEU A 263 -30.80 15.13 1.88
C LEU A 263 -30.71 15.96 0.59
N GLN A 264 -29.56 16.58 0.37
CA GLN A 264 -29.31 17.40 -0.82
C GLN A 264 -28.26 16.71 -1.68
N LEU A 265 -28.59 16.43 -2.94
CA LEU A 265 -27.61 16.05 -3.94
C LEU A 265 -26.69 17.23 -4.22
N ILE A 266 -25.40 16.96 -4.37
CA ILE A 266 -24.42 17.98 -4.71
C ILE A 266 -24.20 17.94 -6.22
N ASP A 267 -25.04 18.66 -6.97
CA ASP A 267 -25.11 18.58 -8.44
C ASP A 267 -23.83 19.04 -9.18
N ASP A 268 -22.95 19.79 -8.51
CA ASP A 268 -21.71 20.34 -9.07
C ASP A 268 -20.50 19.42 -8.93
N ILE A 269 -20.66 18.27 -8.27
CA ILE A 269 -19.62 17.24 -8.15
C ILE A 269 -19.98 16.08 -9.07
N PRO A 270 -19.06 15.65 -9.97
CA PRO A 270 -19.33 14.53 -10.85
C PRO A 270 -19.48 13.22 -10.07
N GLU A 271 -20.46 12.44 -10.46
CA GLU A 271 -20.63 11.06 -10.01
C GLU A 271 -19.52 10.16 -10.58
N ILE A 272 -19.20 9.08 -9.87
CA ILE A 272 -18.19 8.11 -10.29
C ILE A 272 -18.86 6.74 -10.45
N GLU A 273 -18.91 6.24 -11.67
CA GLU A 273 -19.36 4.90 -11.99
C GLU A 273 -18.19 3.92 -11.83
N LEU A 274 -18.37 2.88 -11.03
CA LEU A 274 -17.41 1.82 -10.76
C LEU A 274 -17.87 0.53 -11.44
N GLU A 275 -17.02 -0.07 -12.28
CA GLU A 275 -17.35 -1.36 -12.91
C GLU A 275 -17.22 -2.54 -11.96
N ASN A 276 -16.43 -2.41 -10.89
CA ASN A 276 -16.15 -3.51 -9.98
C ASN A 276 -16.21 -3.09 -8.50
N ILE A 277 -16.99 -3.85 -7.73
CA ILE A 277 -17.11 -3.70 -6.27
C ILE A 277 -17.07 -5.08 -5.65
N THR A 278 -16.32 -5.15 -4.55
CA THR A 278 -16.24 -6.38 -3.76
C THR A 278 -17.12 -6.26 -2.52
N ILE A 279 -17.99 -7.25 -2.31
CA ILE A 279 -18.71 -7.41 -1.05
C ILE A 279 -18.31 -8.76 -0.48
N SER A 280 -17.68 -8.76 0.69
CA SER A 280 -17.14 -9.96 1.32
C SER A 280 -17.51 -10.05 2.80
N GLU A 281 -17.54 -11.26 3.33
CA GLU A 281 -17.56 -11.45 4.78
C GLU A 281 -16.12 -11.47 5.29
N LEU A 282 -15.89 -11.00 6.52
CA LEU A 282 -14.54 -11.00 7.11
C LEU A 282 -13.92 -12.41 7.14
N SER A 283 -14.73 -13.46 7.24
CA SER A 283 -14.28 -14.86 7.22
C SER A 283 -13.77 -15.34 5.87
N ASP A 284 -14.15 -14.66 4.78
CA ASP A 284 -13.80 -15.04 3.42
C ASP A 284 -12.48 -14.40 2.96
N LEU A 285 -11.98 -13.43 3.73
CA LEU A 285 -10.75 -12.70 3.43
C LEU A 285 -9.51 -13.43 3.96
N ASP A 286 -8.43 -13.43 3.17
CA ASP A 286 -7.13 -14.00 3.51
C ASP A 286 -6.01 -12.95 3.66
N GLU A 287 -4.83 -13.37 4.13
CA GLU A 287 -3.70 -12.45 4.41
C GLU A 287 -3.17 -11.70 3.19
N ASN A 288 -3.50 -12.13 1.97
CA ASN A 288 -3.12 -11.49 0.72
C ASN A 288 -4.15 -10.46 0.25
N ASP A 289 -5.37 -10.52 0.77
CA ASP A 289 -6.40 -9.54 0.44
C ASP A 289 -6.06 -8.17 1.04
N VAL A 290 -6.21 -7.14 0.22
CA VAL A 290 -5.87 -5.77 0.59
C VAL A 290 -6.76 -5.32 1.75
N GLU A 291 -8.05 -5.66 1.69
CA GLU A 291 -9.05 -5.42 2.72
C GLU A 291 -8.65 -6.05 4.06
N TYR A 292 -8.17 -7.30 4.05
CA TYR A 292 -7.73 -7.98 5.26
C TYR A 292 -6.56 -7.26 5.91
N GLN A 293 -5.54 -6.90 5.11
CA GLN A 293 -4.36 -6.20 5.62
C GLN A 293 -4.73 -4.84 6.21
N PHE A 294 -5.62 -4.09 5.55
CA PHE A 294 -6.09 -2.80 6.06
C PHE A 294 -6.91 -2.94 7.33
N ILE A 295 -7.90 -3.83 7.35
CA ILE A 295 -8.74 -4.07 8.51
C ILE A 295 -7.89 -4.48 9.70
N ARG A 296 -6.92 -5.39 9.50
CA ARG A 296 -6.01 -5.81 10.56
C ARG A 296 -5.20 -4.63 11.13
N LEU A 297 -4.61 -3.79 10.26
CA LEU A 297 -3.83 -2.63 10.69
C LEU A 297 -4.70 -1.60 11.44
N ALA A 298 -5.92 -1.34 10.96
CA ALA A 298 -6.85 -0.41 11.59
C ALA A 298 -7.41 -0.96 12.92
N LEU A 299 -7.62 -2.29 13.04
CA LEU A 299 -8.10 -2.92 14.27
C LEU A 299 -7.01 -3.04 15.34
N GLU A 300 -5.74 -3.26 14.96
CA GLU A 300 -4.62 -3.29 15.91
C GLU A 300 -4.45 -1.92 16.62
N GLU A 301 -4.85 -0.80 16.01
CA GLU A 301 -4.89 0.51 16.69
C GLU A 301 -6.05 0.63 17.70
N ILE A 302 -7.23 0.08 17.40
CA ILE A 302 -8.41 0.17 18.28
C ILE A 302 -8.23 -0.66 19.57
N GLU A 303 -7.54 -1.80 19.50
CA GLU A 303 -7.23 -2.61 20.69
C GLU A 303 -6.12 -2.02 21.57
N LEU A 304 -5.34 -1.04 21.06
CA LEU A 304 -4.30 -0.35 21.83
C LEU A 304 -4.80 0.91 22.54
N GLU A 305 -5.97 1.43 22.17
CA GLU A 305 -6.62 2.58 22.79
C GLU A 305 -7.62 2.21 23.90
N HIS A 306 -7.82 0.91 24.17
CA HIS A 306 -8.65 0.36 25.25
C HIS A 306 -7.85 -0.50 26.24
#